data_AF-A0AA43BGL8-F1
#
_entry.id   AF-A0AA43BGL8-F1
#
_cell.length_a   1.000
_cell.length_b   1.000
_cell.length_c   1.000
_cell.angle_alpha   90.00
_cell.angle_beta   90.00
_cell.angle_gamma   90.00
#
_symmetry.space_group_name_H-M   'P 1'
#
loop_
_entity.id
_entity.type
_entity.pdbx_description
1 polymer ?
#
loop_
_entity_poly.entity_id
_entity_poly.type
_entity_poly.pdbx_seq_one_letter_code
_entity_poly.pdbx_strand_id
1 'polypeptide(L)'
;MTTETETPDTDIHAVIYTDGGCRPTSRGQAGWGIHGYLYQNIPAKQGTGCKVLMTDRGYKMDATGKPEITVLKYIDSFGALEGTSTNNAAEVTALIRGIEFCMSEGAKSVMFRTDSMYTINGYMSWMHNWVKNQWKDRAGQFIANHELWIRAYDLYQESAKSGFKVKFEHVKGHSGELGNETADDLATAGVMSGFNHEYDEVLEIKDAKGYWNTSREYNRMLSHPFRYFSTQDHVPTQTADGRHIFYTGKMKRDELEMVGKKISDSSLAILYLKESEPVLDMVSDSMKKMAMGTYQGLLIADLAEILKPKMYSKLTQYGSRRLLRQSNERRLIDGPSDQLLCEEARPPYLAFRLVDTLTTMEQYFQHYLKGNSQFVTTTDITDILYEASVVGKDDKAKTTTKLKSSINPGLRTIKVDANYTKADESIGVIGLTLTMDQDVPDRNTLSALAAEGIKVTLVTWAESSCAIRFATVIEVNGDAAFWAGAYANLKIVAS
;
A
#
# COMPACT_ATOMS: atom_id res chain seq x y z
N MET A 1 -46.09 36.57 13.40
CA MET A 1 -44.79 36.25 12.78
C MET A 1 -44.81 34.77 12.47
N THR A 2 -45.22 34.43 11.25
CA THR A 2 -45.14 33.07 10.71
C THR A 2 -43.66 32.77 10.49
N THR A 3 -43.11 31.87 11.29
CA THR A 3 -41.82 31.23 11.02
C THR A 3 -41.98 30.42 9.75
N GLU A 4 -41.51 30.95 8.62
CA GLU A 4 -41.29 30.17 7.42
C GLU A 4 -40.37 29.01 7.80
N THR A 5 -40.91 27.79 7.77
CA THR A 5 -40.09 26.59 7.74
C THR A 5 -39.39 26.58 6.38
N GLU A 6 -38.15 27.09 6.34
CA GLU A 6 -37.27 26.95 5.19
C GLU A 6 -37.25 25.47 4.78
N THR A 7 -37.70 25.19 3.55
CA THR A 7 -37.51 23.88 2.94
C THR A 7 -36.02 23.57 2.92
N PRO A 8 -35.59 22.39 3.38
CA PRO A 8 -34.17 22.04 3.40
C PRO A 8 -33.60 22.14 1.99
N ASP A 9 -32.47 22.82 1.86
CA ASP A 9 -31.74 22.95 0.60
C ASP A 9 -31.24 21.58 0.15
N THR A 10 -31.98 20.98 -0.79
CA THR A 10 -31.67 19.68 -1.38
C THR A 10 -30.76 19.80 -2.60
N ASP A 11 -30.36 21.01 -2.99
CA ASP A 11 -29.45 21.19 -4.11
C ASP A 11 -28.11 20.52 -3.80
N ILE A 12 -27.48 20.02 -4.86
CA ILE A 12 -26.16 19.40 -4.77
C ILE A 12 -25.12 20.51 -4.90
N HIS A 13 -24.15 20.51 -3.99
CA HIS A 13 -23.01 21.41 -4.00
C HIS A 13 -21.73 20.58 -3.97
N ALA A 14 -20.61 21.21 -4.34
CA ALA A 14 -19.31 20.55 -4.36
C ALA A 14 -18.26 21.35 -3.60
N VAL A 15 -17.34 20.63 -2.94
CA VAL A 15 -16.03 21.17 -2.56
C VAL A 15 -14.98 20.38 -3.30
N ILE A 16 -14.12 21.07 -4.05
CA ILE A 16 -13.11 20.46 -4.92
C ILE A 16 -11.75 21.05 -4.61
N TYR A 17 -10.80 20.19 -4.31
CA TYR A 17 -9.38 20.50 -4.21
C TYR A 17 -8.71 20.19 -5.54
N THR A 18 -7.87 21.10 -6.01
CA THR A 18 -7.16 20.94 -7.29
C THR A 18 -5.69 21.23 -7.11
N ASP A 19 -4.85 20.38 -7.69
CA ASP A 19 -3.41 20.56 -7.71
C ASP A 19 -2.80 20.14 -9.06
N GLY A 20 -1.62 20.68 -9.35
CA GLY A 20 -0.81 20.35 -10.51
C GLY A 20 0.63 20.08 -10.09
N GLY A 21 1.20 19.01 -10.63
CA GLY A 21 2.58 18.60 -10.41
C GLY A 21 3.38 18.59 -11.71
N CYS A 22 4.68 18.88 -11.62
CA CYS A 22 5.61 18.79 -12.73
C CYS A 22 6.99 18.32 -12.27
N ARG A 23 7.59 17.36 -12.99
CA ARG A 23 8.91 16.79 -12.70
C ARG A 23 9.80 16.73 -13.95
N PRO A 24 11.14 16.83 -13.83
CA PRO A 24 11.92 17.01 -12.60
C PRO A 24 12.00 18.47 -12.12
N THR A 25 11.58 19.43 -12.95
CA THR A 25 11.53 20.87 -12.61
C THR A 25 10.13 21.40 -12.89
N SER A 26 9.92 22.72 -12.75
CA SER A 26 8.66 23.39 -13.12
C SER A 26 8.29 23.28 -14.61
N ARG A 27 9.16 22.69 -15.44
CA ARG A 27 8.92 22.29 -16.82
C ARG A 27 9.41 20.85 -17.04
N GLY A 28 8.58 19.99 -17.61
CA GLY A 28 8.86 18.57 -17.76
C GLY A 28 7.59 17.75 -17.93
N GLN A 29 7.57 16.53 -17.39
CA GLN A 29 6.36 15.72 -17.34
C GLN A 29 5.42 16.32 -16.29
N ALA A 30 4.21 16.68 -16.70
CA ALA A 30 3.21 17.28 -15.82
C ALA A 30 2.00 16.35 -15.66
N GLY A 31 1.34 16.47 -14.52
CA GLY A 31 0.13 15.74 -14.18
C GLY A 31 -0.73 16.54 -13.23
N TRP A 32 -2.04 16.34 -13.32
CA TRP A 32 -3.05 17.09 -12.57
C TRP A 32 -3.82 16.15 -11.65
N GLY A 33 -4.33 16.68 -10.53
CA GLY A 33 -5.03 15.91 -9.52
C GLY A 33 -6.20 16.68 -8.92
N ILE A 34 -7.28 15.96 -8.63
CA ILE A 34 -8.52 16.48 -8.07
C ILE A 34 -9.01 15.55 -6.97
N HIS A 35 -9.28 16.13 -5.81
CA HIS A 35 -9.95 15.42 -4.72
C HIS A 35 -11.10 16.27 -4.19
N GLY A 36 -12.23 15.68 -3.87
CA GLY A 36 -13.33 16.45 -3.29
C GLY A 36 -14.57 15.64 -2.99
N TYR A 37 -15.67 16.34 -2.80
CA TYR A 37 -16.94 15.70 -2.49
C TYR A 37 -18.15 16.53 -2.93
N LEU A 38 -19.21 15.79 -3.25
CA LEU A 38 -20.56 16.32 -3.43
C LEU A 38 -21.32 16.24 -2.12
N TYR A 39 -22.07 17.28 -1.79
CA TYR A 39 -22.83 17.37 -0.55
C TYR A 39 -24.17 18.09 -0.73
N GLN A 40 -25.03 17.93 0.27
CA GLN A 40 -26.24 18.72 0.48
C GLN A 40 -26.15 19.49 1.80
N ASN A 41 -26.79 20.65 1.87
CA ASN A 41 -26.88 21.49 3.07
C ASN A 41 -27.90 20.94 4.08
N ILE A 42 -27.75 19.66 4.40
CA ILE A 42 -28.59 18.93 5.34
C ILE A 42 -27.68 18.28 6.38
N PRO A 43 -27.93 18.43 7.69
CA PRO A 43 -27.10 17.81 8.71
C PRO A 43 -26.97 16.30 8.57
N ALA A 44 -25.74 15.79 8.68
CA ALA A 44 -25.48 14.37 8.49
C ALA A 44 -26.16 13.51 9.57
N LYS A 45 -26.87 12.47 9.13
CA LYS A 45 -27.48 11.47 10.03
C LYS A 45 -26.48 10.48 10.59
N GLN A 46 -25.38 10.24 9.88
CA GLN A 46 -24.30 9.30 10.22
C GLN A 46 -22.95 9.92 9.89
N GLY A 47 -21.89 9.52 10.61
CA GLY A 47 -20.52 9.94 10.28
C GLY A 47 -20.02 9.27 9.00
N THR A 48 -19.10 9.93 8.30
CA THR A 48 -18.50 9.42 7.04
C THR A 48 -17.31 8.48 7.27
N GLY A 49 -16.88 8.30 8.52
CA GLY A 49 -15.63 7.59 8.86
C GLY A 49 -14.37 8.45 8.68
N CYS A 50 -14.49 9.68 8.16
CA CYS A 50 -13.38 10.63 8.11
C CYS A 50 -13.00 11.07 9.52
N LYS A 51 -11.69 11.19 9.80
CA LYS A 51 -11.19 11.68 11.10
C LYS A 51 -11.37 13.19 11.28
N VAL A 52 -11.64 13.91 10.20
CA VAL A 52 -11.73 15.37 10.16
C VAL A 52 -13.13 15.78 9.72
N LEU A 53 -13.57 16.97 10.12
CA LEU A 53 -14.93 17.43 9.86
C LEU A 53 -15.04 17.97 8.42
N MET A 54 -16.01 17.47 7.65
CA MET A 54 -16.35 18.03 6.33
C MET A 54 -17.33 19.19 6.47
N THR A 55 -17.13 20.23 5.66
CA THR A 55 -17.93 21.47 5.68
C THR A 55 -18.26 21.91 4.26
N ASP A 56 -19.13 22.90 4.10
CA ASP A 56 -19.42 23.55 2.81
C ASP A 56 -18.19 24.26 2.20
N ARG A 57 -17.10 24.39 2.96
CA ARG A 57 -15.84 25.01 2.57
C ARG A 57 -14.64 24.09 2.60
N GLY A 58 -14.77 22.78 2.83
CA GLY A 58 -13.63 21.86 2.88
C GLY A 58 -13.44 21.13 4.21
N TYR A 59 -12.27 20.53 4.37
CA TYR A 59 -11.91 19.74 5.55
C TYR A 59 -11.43 20.63 6.69
N LYS A 60 -11.96 20.42 7.89
CA LYS A 60 -11.59 21.14 9.12
C LYS A 60 -10.95 20.17 10.11
N MET A 61 -9.64 20.31 10.32
CA MET A 61 -8.82 19.37 11.10
C MET A 61 -9.13 19.36 12.60
N ASP A 62 -9.44 20.54 13.19
CA ASP A 62 -9.59 20.71 14.64
C ASP A 62 -11.04 20.73 15.15
N ALA A 63 -12.00 20.42 14.29
CA ALA A 63 -13.42 20.55 14.63
C ALA A 63 -14.00 19.22 15.15
N THR A 64 -14.56 19.29 16.36
CA THR A 64 -15.40 18.24 16.93
C THR A 64 -16.86 18.68 16.79
N GLY A 65 -17.72 17.80 16.28
CA GLY A 65 -19.12 18.13 16.04
C GLY A 65 -19.78 17.22 15.01
N LYS A 66 -21.09 17.40 14.81
CA LYS A 66 -21.80 16.76 13.70
C LYS A 66 -21.59 17.61 12.43
N PRO A 67 -21.33 17.00 11.26
CA PRO A 67 -21.30 17.73 10.01
C PRO A 67 -22.65 18.42 9.78
N GLU A 68 -22.60 19.71 9.47
CA GLU A 68 -23.78 20.51 9.07
C GLU A 68 -24.25 20.16 7.65
N ILE A 69 -23.39 19.47 6.91
CA ILE A 69 -23.64 18.98 5.55
C ILE A 69 -23.72 17.45 5.51
N THR A 70 -24.40 16.91 4.50
CA THR A 70 -24.43 15.49 4.20
C THR A 70 -23.60 15.25 2.96
N VAL A 71 -22.44 14.60 3.12
CA VAL A 71 -21.61 14.17 1.99
C VAL A 71 -22.30 13.00 1.31
N LEU A 72 -22.47 13.11 -0.02
CA LEU A 72 -23.11 12.10 -0.86
C LEU A 72 -22.06 11.19 -1.49
N LYS A 73 -21.08 11.79 -2.17
CA LYS A 73 -20.05 11.10 -2.92
C LYS A 73 -18.70 11.81 -2.77
N TYR A 74 -17.62 11.05 -2.81
CA TYR A 74 -16.26 11.55 -2.98
C TYR A 74 -15.83 11.40 -4.44
N ILE A 75 -15.01 12.33 -4.90
CA ILE A 75 -14.35 12.29 -6.19
C ILE A 75 -12.84 12.27 -6.00
N ASP A 76 -12.19 11.32 -6.66
CA ASP A 76 -10.74 11.30 -6.90
C ASP A 76 -10.50 11.22 -8.40
N SER A 77 -9.69 12.13 -8.93
CA SER A 77 -9.36 12.12 -10.35
C SER A 77 -7.95 12.63 -10.61
N PHE A 78 -7.29 12.06 -11.61
CA PHE A 78 -5.99 12.52 -12.07
C PHE A 78 -5.74 12.16 -13.52
N GLY A 79 -4.77 12.82 -14.12
CA GLY A 79 -4.30 12.53 -15.47
C GLY A 79 -2.94 13.13 -15.76
N ALA A 80 -2.31 12.66 -16.83
CA ALA A 80 -1.04 13.16 -17.32
C ALA A 80 -1.24 14.14 -18.48
N LEU A 81 -0.38 15.15 -18.59
CA LEU A 81 -0.29 15.97 -19.80
C LEU A 81 0.74 15.36 -20.75
N GLU A 82 0.38 15.19 -22.01
CA GLU A 82 1.29 14.63 -23.00
C GLU A 82 2.45 15.59 -23.33
N GLY A 83 3.67 15.04 -23.38
CA GLY A 83 4.87 15.78 -23.71
C GLY A 83 5.38 16.72 -22.60
N THR A 84 6.22 17.69 -22.99
CA THR A 84 6.81 18.64 -22.04
C THR A 84 5.82 19.77 -21.74
N SER A 85 5.38 19.83 -20.49
CA SER A 85 4.42 20.83 -20.00
C SER A 85 4.97 21.55 -18.75
N THR A 86 4.11 22.28 -18.03
CA THR A 86 4.46 23.09 -16.86
C THR A 86 3.51 22.84 -15.70
N ASN A 87 3.92 23.19 -14.48
CA ASN A 87 3.05 23.09 -13.30
C ASN A 87 1.74 23.86 -13.50
N ASN A 88 1.84 25.11 -13.95
CA ASN A 88 0.70 25.97 -14.21
C ASN A 88 -0.29 25.38 -15.24
N ALA A 89 0.19 24.63 -16.23
CA ALA A 89 -0.68 23.96 -17.19
C ALA A 89 -1.47 22.83 -16.52
N ALA A 90 -0.82 22.05 -15.64
CA ALA A 90 -1.49 21.01 -14.87
C ALA A 90 -2.51 21.60 -13.88
N GLU A 91 -2.17 22.67 -13.16
CA GLU A 91 -3.08 23.36 -12.23
C GLU A 91 -4.36 23.86 -12.93
N VAL A 92 -4.23 24.49 -14.10
CA VAL A 92 -5.39 24.95 -14.89
C VAL A 92 -6.18 23.76 -15.45
N THR A 93 -5.51 22.67 -15.83
CA THR A 93 -6.20 21.45 -16.28
C THR A 93 -7.04 20.84 -15.15
N ALA A 94 -6.51 20.78 -13.92
CA ALA A 94 -7.26 20.34 -12.75
C ALA A 94 -8.51 21.20 -12.51
N LEU A 95 -8.41 22.52 -12.67
CA LEU A 95 -9.56 23.42 -12.56
C LEU A 95 -10.62 23.11 -13.63
N ILE A 96 -10.22 22.99 -14.91
CA ILE A 96 -11.12 22.70 -16.03
C ILE A 96 -11.90 21.41 -15.77
N ARG A 97 -11.18 20.34 -15.44
CA ARG A 97 -11.76 19.02 -15.16
C ARG A 97 -12.69 19.05 -13.95
N GLY A 98 -12.33 19.80 -12.91
CA GLY A 98 -13.18 19.99 -11.74
C GLY A 98 -14.49 20.71 -12.07
N ILE A 99 -14.46 21.73 -12.93
CA ILE A 99 -15.67 22.44 -13.38
C ILE A 99 -16.55 21.51 -14.21
N GLU A 100 -15.97 20.82 -15.20
CA GLU A 100 -16.67 19.87 -16.06
C GLU A 100 -17.38 18.79 -15.25
N PHE A 101 -16.69 18.20 -14.26
CA PHE A 101 -17.28 17.21 -13.37
C PHE A 101 -18.45 17.76 -12.54
N CYS A 102 -18.28 18.93 -11.91
CA CYS A 102 -19.33 19.49 -11.07
C CYS A 102 -20.59 19.81 -11.89
N MET A 103 -20.40 20.31 -13.11
CA MET A 103 -21.50 20.58 -14.03
C MET A 103 -22.18 19.28 -14.50
N SER A 104 -21.43 18.21 -14.77
CA SER A 104 -22.00 16.92 -15.17
C SER A 104 -22.81 16.25 -14.06
N GLU A 105 -22.40 16.39 -12.80
CA GLU A 105 -23.15 15.89 -11.63
C GLU A 105 -24.31 16.82 -11.22
N GLY A 106 -24.56 17.90 -11.96
CA GLY A 106 -25.67 18.82 -11.70
C GLY A 106 -25.52 19.65 -10.43
N ALA A 107 -24.29 19.89 -9.96
CA ALA A 107 -24.04 20.75 -8.81
C ALA A 107 -24.48 22.19 -9.10
N LYS A 108 -25.07 22.86 -8.12
CA LYS A 108 -25.47 24.28 -8.20
C LYS A 108 -24.32 25.23 -7.87
N SER A 109 -23.37 24.77 -7.06
CA SER A 109 -22.15 25.53 -6.79
C SER A 109 -20.98 24.64 -6.45
N VAL A 110 -19.79 25.16 -6.68
CA VAL A 110 -18.52 24.55 -6.27
C VAL A 110 -17.67 25.55 -5.50
N MET A 111 -17.06 25.09 -4.41
CA MET A 111 -15.95 25.74 -3.74
C MET A 111 -14.64 25.07 -4.18
N PHE A 112 -13.86 25.74 -5.03
CA PHE A 112 -12.50 25.31 -5.36
C PHE A 112 -11.52 25.74 -4.28
N ARG A 113 -10.68 24.80 -3.85
CA ARG A 113 -9.56 25.02 -2.94
C ARG A 113 -8.27 24.64 -3.63
N THR A 114 -7.37 25.59 -3.78
CA THR A 114 -6.09 25.39 -4.46
C THR A 114 -5.05 26.34 -3.88
N ASP A 115 -3.80 25.90 -3.87
CA ASP A 115 -2.64 26.73 -3.52
C ASP A 115 -2.09 27.51 -4.74
N SER A 116 -2.64 27.26 -5.94
CA SER A 116 -2.28 27.99 -7.15
C SER A 116 -2.94 29.37 -7.22
N MET A 117 -2.20 30.39 -6.81
CA MET A 117 -2.57 31.79 -7.09
C MET A 117 -2.60 32.11 -8.59
N TYR A 118 -1.87 31.36 -9.43
CA TYR A 118 -1.94 31.50 -10.89
C TYR A 118 -3.34 31.14 -11.40
N THR A 119 -3.88 30.02 -10.93
CA THR A 119 -5.22 29.53 -11.29
C THR A 119 -6.31 30.45 -10.76
N ILE A 120 -6.24 30.82 -9.47
CA ILE A 120 -7.23 31.71 -8.85
C ILE A 120 -7.28 33.07 -9.56
N ASN A 121 -6.13 33.74 -9.71
CA ASN A 121 -6.09 35.07 -10.33
C ASN A 121 -6.39 35.02 -11.84
N GLY A 122 -5.93 33.95 -12.51
CA GLY A 122 -6.19 33.73 -13.92
C GLY A 122 -7.69 33.63 -14.21
N TYR A 123 -8.41 32.81 -13.44
CA TYR A 123 -9.85 32.62 -13.59
C TYR A 123 -10.65 33.84 -13.11
N MET A 124 -10.33 34.39 -11.94
CA MET A 124 -11.15 35.46 -11.34
C MET A 124 -10.91 36.86 -11.95
N SER A 125 -9.76 37.09 -12.59
CA SER A 125 -9.35 38.44 -12.99
C SER A 125 -8.71 38.48 -14.37
N TRP A 126 -7.62 37.74 -14.60
CA TRP A 126 -6.78 37.96 -15.78
C TRP A 126 -7.44 37.53 -17.09
N MET A 127 -8.22 36.44 -17.10
CA MET A 127 -8.86 35.94 -18.32
C MET A 127 -9.76 36.96 -19.00
N HIS A 128 -10.43 37.83 -18.24
CA HIS A 128 -11.26 38.89 -18.82
C HIS A 128 -10.46 39.90 -19.65
N ASN A 129 -9.22 40.19 -19.23
CA ASN A 129 -8.32 41.07 -19.98
C ASN A 129 -7.69 40.33 -21.16
N TRP A 130 -7.37 39.03 -20.99
CA TRP A 130 -6.85 38.21 -22.09
C TRP A 130 -7.84 38.07 -23.22
N VAL A 131 -9.12 37.81 -22.94
CA VAL A 131 -10.20 37.77 -23.95
C VAL A 131 -10.28 39.09 -24.72
N LYS A 132 -10.25 40.23 -24.02
CA LYS A 132 -10.27 41.57 -24.66
C LYS A 132 -9.08 41.78 -25.59
N ASN A 133 -7.92 41.23 -25.22
CA ASN A 133 -6.68 41.31 -26.00
C ASN A 133 -6.49 40.11 -26.95
N GLN A 134 -7.55 39.36 -27.27
CA GLN A 134 -7.50 38.20 -28.18
C GLN A 134 -6.44 37.17 -27.79
N TRP A 135 -6.28 36.94 -26.48
CA TRP A 135 -5.33 36.00 -25.87
C TRP A 135 -3.85 36.34 -26.10
N LYS A 136 -3.55 37.59 -26.45
CA LYS A 136 -2.19 38.05 -26.71
C LYS A 136 -1.64 38.90 -25.57
N ASP A 137 -0.33 38.79 -25.36
CA ASP A 137 0.43 39.62 -24.46
C ASP A 137 0.79 40.99 -25.10
N ARG A 138 1.56 41.81 -24.38
CA ARG A 138 1.99 43.13 -24.86
C ARG A 138 2.94 43.06 -26.07
N ALA A 139 3.60 41.92 -26.29
CA ALA A 139 4.48 41.68 -27.43
C ALA A 139 3.72 41.09 -28.64
N GLY A 140 2.39 40.93 -28.53
CA GLY A 140 1.54 40.36 -29.58
C GLY A 140 1.63 38.84 -29.69
N GLN A 141 2.34 38.18 -28.76
CA GLN A 141 2.44 36.73 -28.69
C GLN A 141 1.27 36.15 -27.89
N PHE A 142 0.87 34.91 -28.16
CA PHE A 142 -0.13 34.25 -27.34
C PHE A 142 0.37 34.09 -25.91
N ILE A 143 -0.50 34.31 -24.93
CA ILE A 143 -0.17 34.08 -23.53
C ILE A 143 0.16 32.59 -23.30
N ALA A 144 0.96 32.33 -22.27
CA ALA A 144 1.22 30.96 -21.84
C ALA A 144 -0.10 30.23 -21.52
N ASN A 145 -0.21 28.97 -21.98
CA ASN A 145 -1.36 28.11 -21.75
C ASN A 145 -2.69 28.68 -22.32
N HIS A 146 -2.64 29.53 -23.35
CA HIS A 146 -3.84 30.19 -23.90
C HIS A 146 -4.97 29.23 -24.29
N GLU A 147 -4.67 28.05 -24.84
CA GLU A 147 -5.69 27.05 -25.20
C GLU A 147 -6.48 26.55 -23.97
N LEU A 148 -5.79 26.30 -22.86
CA LEU A 148 -6.45 25.93 -21.60
C LEU A 148 -7.30 27.09 -21.07
N TRP A 149 -6.81 28.32 -21.17
CA TRP A 149 -7.57 29.50 -20.74
C TRP A 149 -8.80 29.80 -21.60
N ILE A 150 -8.73 29.51 -22.91
CA ILE A 150 -9.90 29.56 -23.80
C ILE A 150 -10.96 28.59 -23.29
N ARG A 151 -10.59 27.33 -23.04
CA ARG A 151 -11.53 26.33 -22.51
C ARG A 151 -12.10 26.71 -21.14
N ALA A 152 -11.26 27.21 -20.24
CA ALA A 152 -11.70 27.68 -18.93
C ALA A 152 -12.70 28.85 -19.04
N TYR A 153 -12.51 29.75 -20.00
CA TYR A 153 -13.41 30.86 -20.25
C TYR A 153 -14.74 30.42 -20.87
N ASP A 154 -14.73 29.43 -21.77
CA ASP A 154 -15.96 28.82 -22.27
C ASP A 154 -16.79 28.22 -21.14
N LEU A 155 -16.14 27.45 -20.25
CA LEU A 155 -16.77 26.88 -19.06
C LEU A 155 -17.29 27.96 -18.10
N TYR A 156 -16.57 29.08 -17.95
CA TYR A 156 -17.06 30.24 -17.18
C TYR A 156 -18.38 30.78 -17.77
N GLN A 157 -18.48 30.90 -19.09
CA GLN A 157 -19.71 31.35 -19.75
C GLN A 157 -20.85 30.34 -19.60
N GLU A 158 -20.56 29.05 -19.75
CA GLU A 158 -21.55 27.97 -19.55
C GLU A 158 -22.05 27.92 -18.10
N SER A 159 -21.15 28.11 -17.13
CA SER A 159 -21.48 28.22 -15.71
C SER A 159 -22.44 29.39 -15.44
N ALA A 160 -22.17 30.55 -16.02
CA ALA A 160 -23.05 31.72 -15.91
C ALA A 160 -24.44 31.48 -16.52
N LYS A 161 -24.51 30.81 -17.69
CA LYS A 161 -25.79 30.50 -18.37
C LYS A 161 -26.64 29.49 -17.59
N SER A 162 -26.00 28.50 -16.98
CA SER A 162 -26.69 27.44 -16.21
C SER A 162 -27.02 27.84 -14.77
N GLY A 163 -26.49 28.98 -14.29
CA GLY A 163 -26.61 29.41 -12.90
C GLY A 163 -25.68 28.67 -11.92
N PHE A 164 -24.71 27.90 -12.44
CA PHE A 164 -23.69 27.21 -11.65
C PHE A 164 -22.70 28.23 -11.07
N LYS A 165 -22.58 28.27 -9.73
CA LYS A 165 -21.73 29.24 -9.03
C LYS A 165 -20.36 28.65 -8.71
N VAL A 166 -19.33 29.21 -9.31
CA VAL A 166 -17.93 28.86 -9.02
C VAL A 166 -17.34 29.84 -8.00
N LYS A 167 -16.77 29.31 -6.90
CA LYS A 167 -16.07 30.09 -5.87
C LYS A 167 -14.66 29.52 -5.65
N PHE A 168 -13.77 30.36 -5.13
CA PHE A 168 -12.39 29.98 -4.83
C PHE A 168 -12.02 30.36 -3.40
N GLU A 169 -11.21 29.51 -2.77
CA GLU A 169 -10.50 29.81 -1.53
C GLU A 169 -9.04 29.35 -1.67
N HIS A 170 -8.10 30.25 -1.37
CA HIS A 170 -6.68 29.90 -1.41
C HIS A 170 -6.31 29.09 -0.18
N VAL A 171 -5.67 27.95 -0.39
CA VAL A 171 -5.10 27.12 0.68
C VAL A 171 -3.59 27.24 0.67
N LYS A 172 -2.96 27.08 1.83
CA LYS A 172 -1.51 27.08 1.90
C LYS A 172 -1.00 25.70 1.46
N GLY A 173 -0.16 25.66 0.43
CA GLY A 173 0.50 24.43 -0.02
C GLY A 173 1.27 23.75 1.12
N HIS A 174 1.22 22.42 1.14
CA HIS A 174 1.87 21.54 2.13
C HIS A 174 1.66 21.96 3.61
N SER A 175 0.47 22.45 3.94
CA SER A 175 0.15 22.93 5.30
C SER A 175 -0.53 21.89 6.19
N GLY A 176 -0.60 20.63 5.77
CA GLY A 176 -1.30 19.58 6.52
C GLY A 176 -2.80 19.48 6.21
N GLU A 177 -3.32 20.17 5.19
CA GLU A 177 -4.75 20.13 4.83
C GLU A 177 -5.07 18.88 4.01
N LEU A 178 -5.92 17.99 4.55
CA LEU A 178 -6.19 16.66 4.01
C LEU A 178 -6.59 16.67 2.52
N GLY A 179 -7.47 17.61 2.14
CA GLY A 179 -7.96 17.69 0.77
C GLY A 179 -6.87 18.12 -0.22
N ASN A 180 -6.01 19.08 0.18
CA ASN A 180 -4.91 19.52 -0.67
C ASN A 180 -3.83 18.45 -0.77
N GLU A 181 -3.48 17.79 0.34
CA GLU A 181 -2.53 16.67 0.32
C GLU A 181 -3.02 15.51 -0.55
N THR A 182 -4.32 15.26 -0.58
CA THR A 182 -4.90 14.22 -1.43
C THR A 182 -4.86 14.64 -2.91
N ALA A 183 -5.16 15.90 -3.23
CA ALA A 183 -5.03 16.43 -4.59
C ALA A 183 -3.57 16.41 -5.10
N ASP A 184 -2.59 16.78 -4.26
CA ASP A 184 -1.14 16.67 -4.55
C ASP A 184 -0.70 15.21 -4.78
N ASP A 185 -1.16 14.31 -3.91
CA ASP A 185 -0.94 12.86 -4.03
C ASP A 185 -1.44 12.33 -5.39
N LEU A 186 -2.60 12.81 -5.85
CA LEU A 186 -3.22 12.47 -7.13
C LEU A 186 -2.52 13.14 -8.33
N ALA A 187 -2.13 14.41 -8.22
CA ALA A 187 -1.37 15.11 -9.24
C ALA A 187 -0.03 14.41 -9.49
N THR A 188 0.61 13.93 -8.42
CA THR A 188 1.82 13.11 -8.54
C THR A 188 1.54 11.78 -9.23
N ALA A 189 0.40 11.12 -8.97
CA ALA A 189 -0.01 9.94 -9.73
C ALA A 189 -0.14 10.26 -11.23
N GLY A 190 -0.70 11.42 -11.59
CA GLY A 190 -0.75 11.92 -12.97
C GLY A 190 0.63 12.11 -13.59
N VAL A 191 1.58 12.69 -12.85
CA VAL A 191 2.98 12.83 -13.33
C VAL A 191 3.60 11.45 -13.59
N MET A 192 3.38 10.48 -12.71
CA MET A 192 3.91 9.12 -12.81
C MET A 192 3.29 8.36 -14.00
N SER A 193 1.98 8.47 -14.19
CA SER A 193 1.27 7.99 -15.39
C SER A 193 1.92 8.52 -16.67
N GLY A 194 2.25 9.81 -16.73
CA GLY A 194 2.95 10.40 -17.87
C GLY A 194 4.34 9.81 -18.12
N PHE A 195 5.13 9.58 -17.07
CA PHE A 195 6.43 8.88 -17.19
C PHE A 195 6.29 7.44 -17.68
N ASN A 196 5.17 6.80 -17.36
CA ASN A 196 4.83 5.45 -17.81
C ASN A 196 4.15 5.43 -19.20
N HIS A 197 4.00 6.59 -19.86
CA HIS A 197 3.28 6.77 -21.14
C HIS A 197 1.81 6.35 -21.08
N GLU A 198 1.18 6.54 -19.92
CA GLU A 198 -0.25 6.33 -19.70
C GLU A 198 -0.92 7.71 -19.59
N TYR A 199 -1.66 8.11 -20.62
CA TYR A 199 -2.30 9.44 -20.69
C TYR A 199 -3.81 9.41 -20.48
N ASP A 200 -4.39 8.23 -20.21
CA ASP A 200 -5.80 8.11 -19.88
C ASP A 200 -6.11 8.81 -18.55
N GLU A 201 -7.28 9.44 -18.48
CA GLU A 201 -7.75 10.08 -17.25
C GLU A 201 -8.42 9.05 -16.34
N VAL A 202 -8.06 9.10 -15.06
CA VAL A 202 -8.72 8.30 -14.02
C VAL A 202 -9.74 9.19 -13.34
N LEU A 203 -11.00 8.76 -13.31
CA LEU A 203 -12.08 9.39 -12.56
C LEU A 203 -12.77 8.33 -11.72
N GLU A 204 -12.74 8.51 -10.41
CA GLU A 204 -13.40 7.62 -9.47
C GLU A 204 -14.38 8.38 -8.60
N ILE A 205 -15.62 7.89 -8.59
CA ILE A 205 -16.70 8.46 -7.81
C ILE A 205 -17.18 7.37 -6.85
N LYS A 206 -17.04 7.63 -5.56
CA LYS A 206 -17.38 6.67 -4.50
C LYS A 206 -18.46 7.24 -3.60
N ASP A 207 -19.37 6.38 -3.14
CA ASP A 207 -20.32 6.76 -2.09
C ASP A 207 -19.59 7.18 -0.82
N ALA A 208 -20.16 8.14 -0.08
CA ALA A 208 -19.58 8.62 1.17
C ALA A 208 -19.39 7.51 2.21
N LYS A 209 -20.24 6.48 2.17
CA LYS A 209 -20.18 5.34 3.08
C LYS A 209 -19.02 4.43 2.72
N GLY A 210 -18.01 4.37 3.60
CA GLY A 210 -16.89 3.44 3.47
C GLY A 210 -15.70 4.01 2.70
N TYR A 211 -15.81 5.18 2.08
CA TYR A 211 -14.70 5.82 1.36
C TYR A 211 -13.42 5.95 2.21
N TRP A 212 -13.56 6.40 3.47
CA TRP A 212 -12.41 6.56 4.38
C TRP A 212 -11.98 5.27 5.10
N ASN A 213 -12.76 4.19 4.96
CA ASN A 213 -12.45 2.92 5.59
C ASN A 213 -11.56 2.10 4.65
N THR A 214 -10.25 2.22 4.83
CA THR A 214 -9.28 1.40 4.11
C THR A 214 -9.17 0.03 4.75
N SER A 215 -9.79 -0.99 4.15
CA SER A 215 -9.55 -2.38 4.51
C SER A 215 -8.31 -2.90 3.77
N ARG A 216 -7.41 -3.54 4.51
CA ARG A 216 -6.33 -4.36 3.94
C ARG A 216 -6.61 -5.80 4.34
N GLU A 217 -6.90 -6.61 3.34
CA GLU A 217 -7.04 -8.05 3.50
C GLU A 217 -5.88 -8.69 2.75
N TYR A 218 -4.94 -9.20 3.52
CA TYR A 218 -3.77 -9.94 3.03
C TYR A 218 -3.44 -11.05 4.01
N ASN A 219 -2.75 -12.08 3.54
CA ASN A 219 -2.42 -13.23 4.37
C ASN A 219 -1.51 -12.82 5.55
N ARG A 220 -1.92 -13.16 6.78
CA ARG A 220 -1.19 -12.76 8.00
C ARG A 220 0.17 -13.45 8.16
N MET A 221 0.47 -14.48 7.37
CA MET A 221 1.82 -15.07 7.28
C MET A 221 2.85 -14.11 6.66
N LEU A 222 2.43 -13.08 5.91
CA LEU A 222 3.29 -11.99 5.42
C LEU A 222 3.62 -11.01 6.57
N SER A 223 4.33 -11.50 7.59
CA SER A 223 4.68 -10.73 8.79
C SER A 223 6.06 -10.09 8.74
N HIS A 224 6.96 -10.64 7.94
CA HIS A 224 8.30 -10.09 7.75
C HIS A 224 8.28 -8.78 6.96
N PRO A 225 9.22 -7.85 7.25
CA PRO A 225 9.25 -6.54 6.59
C PRO A 225 9.71 -6.60 5.13
N PHE A 226 10.36 -7.67 4.68
CA PHE A 226 10.90 -7.77 3.32
C PHE A 226 10.44 -9.03 2.59
N ARG A 227 10.18 -8.89 1.29
CA ARG A 227 10.03 -9.99 0.33
C ARG A 227 11.24 -10.02 -0.60
N TYR A 228 11.75 -11.21 -0.86
CA TYR A 228 12.82 -11.46 -1.83
C TYR A 228 12.26 -12.18 -3.05
N PHE A 229 12.58 -11.71 -4.25
CA PHE A 229 12.09 -12.32 -5.49
C PHE A 229 13.02 -12.06 -6.66
N SER A 230 12.80 -12.78 -7.76
CA SER A 230 13.52 -12.61 -9.02
C SER A 230 12.50 -12.40 -10.14
N THR A 231 12.85 -11.62 -11.15
CA THR A 231 12.02 -11.43 -12.36
C THR A 231 12.34 -12.44 -13.46
N GLN A 232 13.25 -13.39 -13.21
CA GLN A 232 13.65 -14.41 -14.17
C GLN A 232 12.57 -15.48 -14.34
N ASP A 233 12.24 -15.82 -15.60
CA ASP A 233 11.13 -16.72 -15.93
C ASP A 233 11.30 -18.17 -15.44
N HIS A 234 12.52 -18.58 -15.08
CA HIS A 234 12.81 -19.95 -14.66
C HIS A 234 12.76 -20.16 -13.14
N VAL A 235 12.53 -19.10 -12.35
CA VAL A 235 12.33 -19.23 -10.90
C VAL A 235 10.87 -19.60 -10.65
N PRO A 236 10.57 -20.76 -10.05
CA PRO A 236 9.19 -21.15 -9.76
C PRO A 236 8.51 -20.13 -8.84
N THR A 237 7.34 -19.64 -9.25
CA THR A 237 6.48 -18.76 -8.44
C THR A 237 5.35 -19.51 -7.75
N GLN A 238 5.15 -20.77 -8.11
CA GLN A 238 4.14 -21.66 -7.56
C GLN A 238 4.72 -23.05 -7.32
N THR A 239 4.18 -23.72 -6.32
CA THR A 239 4.44 -25.11 -6.00
C THR A 239 3.66 -26.04 -6.93
N ALA A 240 4.01 -27.34 -6.92
CA ALA A 240 3.34 -28.34 -7.74
C ALA A 240 1.84 -28.51 -7.41
N ASP A 241 1.40 -28.12 -6.21
CA ASP A 241 -0.01 -28.16 -5.80
C ASP A 241 -0.75 -26.83 -6.03
N GLY A 242 -0.11 -25.87 -6.69
CA GLY A 242 -0.71 -24.60 -7.10
C GLY A 242 -0.60 -23.46 -6.07
N ARG A 243 -0.02 -23.70 -4.88
CA ARG A 243 0.22 -22.61 -3.92
C ARG A 243 1.32 -21.66 -4.39
N HIS A 244 1.12 -20.37 -4.16
CA HIS A 244 2.05 -19.28 -4.45
C HIS A 244 3.21 -19.24 -3.46
N ILE A 245 4.43 -19.04 -3.98
CA ILE A 245 5.66 -19.05 -3.19
C ILE A 245 6.08 -17.62 -2.86
N PHE A 246 6.30 -17.35 -1.56
CA PHE A 246 6.87 -16.09 -1.08
C PHE A 246 8.10 -16.36 -0.22
N TYR A 247 9.24 -15.77 -0.61
CA TYR A 247 10.42 -15.72 0.23
C TYR A 247 10.43 -14.39 0.97
N THR A 248 10.51 -14.43 2.29
CA THR A 248 10.46 -13.23 3.13
C THR A 248 11.54 -13.24 4.20
N GLY A 249 11.87 -12.08 4.74
CA GLY A 249 12.84 -11.99 5.81
C GLY A 249 12.79 -10.70 6.60
N LYS A 250 13.42 -10.77 7.77
CA LYS A 250 13.60 -9.67 8.70
C LYS A 250 15.10 -9.44 8.91
N MET A 251 15.50 -8.20 8.67
CA MET A 251 16.82 -7.64 9.01
C MET A 251 16.64 -6.14 9.23
N LYS A 252 17.66 -5.43 9.72
CA LYS A 252 17.52 -3.97 9.81
C LYS A 252 17.66 -3.36 8.41
N ARG A 253 17.00 -2.21 8.19
CA ARG A 253 16.97 -1.57 6.87
C ARG A 253 18.35 -1.11 6.42
N ASP A 254 19.19 -0.63 7.33
CA ASP A 254 20.59 -0.28 7.11
C ASP A 254 21.48 -1.48 6.79
N GLU A 255 21.04 -2.70 7.11
CA GLU A 255 21.74 -3.94 6.81
C GLU A 255 21.34 -4.54 5.45
N LEU A 256 20.32 -3.99 4.76
CA LEU A 256 19.90 -4.44 3.41
C LEU A 256 21.00 -4.28 2.36
N GLU A 257 21.88 -3.29 2.53
CA GLU A 257 23.08 -3.11 1.68
C GLU A 257 24.09 -4.26 1.79
N MET A 258 23.88 -5.18 2.74
CA MET A 258 24.67 -6.39 2.91
C MET A 258 23.78 -7.63 2.99
N VAL A 259 22.65 -7.63 2.27
CA VAL A 259 21.72 -8.78 2.24
C VAL A 259 22.47 -10.08 1.90
N GLY A 260 22.30 -11.11 2.73
CA GLY A 260 23.05 -12.38 2.65
C GLY A 260 24.32 -12.44 3.51
N LYS A 261 24.65 -11.37 4.26
CA LYS A 261 25.55 -11.47 5.41
C LYS A 261 24.87 -12.29 6.51
N LYS A 262 25.62 -13.20 7.13
CA LYS A 262 25.12 -14.03 8.24
C LYS A 262 24.98 -13.16 9.50
N ILE A 263 23.77 -12.70 9.79
CA ILE A 263 23.44 -11.87 10.94
C ILE A 263 22.62 -12.71 11.91
N SER A 264 23.06 -12.79 13.17
CA SER A 264 22.45 -13.66 14.18
C SER A 264 20.98 -13.35 14.45
N ASP A 265 20.56 -12.10 14.25
CA ASP A 265 19.24 -11.61 14.63
C ASP A 265 18.26 -11.58 13.44
N SER A 266 18.70 -12.04 12.25
CA SER A 266 17.84 -12.08 11.07
C SER A 266 16.94 -13.29 11.08
N SER A 267 15.74 -13.14 10.54
CA SER A 267 14.80 -14.24 10.31
C SER A 267 14.51 -14.37 8.82
N LEU A 268 14.33 -15.62 8.37
CA LEU A 268 13.88 -15.94 7.02
C LEU A 268 12.63 -16.80 7.11
N ALA A 269 11.70 -16.61 6.17
CA ALA A 269 10.54 -17.46 6.04
C ALA A 269 10.18 -17.74 4.58
N ILE A 270 9.70 -18.95 4.34
CA ILE A 270 9.19 -19.39 3.04
C ILE A 270 7.71 -19.70 3.21
N LEU A 271 6.86 -19.05 2.43
CA LEU A 271 5.42 -19.15 2.53
C LEU A 271 4.86 -19.81 1.26
N TYR A 272 4.03 -20.82 1.43
CA TYR A 272 3.22 -21.45 0.39
C TYR A 272 1.75 -21.09 0.67
N LEU A 273 1.24 -20.11 -0.06
CA LEU A 273 -0.09 -19.54 0.14
C LEU A 273 -1.04 -19.97 -0.98
N LYS A 274 -2.29 -20.30 -0.65
CA LYS A 274 -3.30 -20.67 -1.67
C LYS A 274 -3.62 -19.52 -2.60
N GLU A 275 -3.68 -18.32 -2.05
CA GLU A 275 -3.96 -17.09 -2.79
C GLU A 275 -2.68 -16.27 -2.89
N SER A 276 -2.48 -15.66 -4.05
CA SER A 276 -1.44 -14.65 -4.21
C SER A 276 -1.83 -13.35 -3.51
N GLU A 277 -0.88 -12.43 -3.46
CA GLU A 277 -1.09 -11.08 -2.94
C GLU A 277 -1.07 -10.08 -4.11
N PRO A 278 -2.24 -9.56 -4.54
CA PRO A 278 -2.34 -8.75 -5.77
C PRO A 278 -1.44 -7.51 -5.79
N VAL A 279 -1.26 -6.85 -4.64
CA VAL A 279 -0.39 -5.67 -4.57
C VAL A 279 1.07 -6.05 -4.76
N LEU A 280 1.49 -7.21 -4.22
CA LEU A 280 2.85 -7.70 -4.37
C LEU A 280 3.12 -8.26 -5.77
N ASP A 281 2.12 -8.84 -6.42
CA ASP A 281 2.20 -9.26 -7.82
C ASP A 281 2.36 -8.04 -8.73
N MET A 282 1.56 -6.99 -8.51
CA MET A 282 1.68 -5.74 -9.25
C MET A 282 3.06 -5.09 -9.11
N VAL A 283 3.64 -5.06 -7.90
CA VAL A 283 5.01 -4.56 -7.68
C VAL A 283 6.01 -5.41 -8.47
N SER A 284 5.85 -6.73 -8.46
CA SER A 284 6.73 -7.66 -9.17
C SER A 284 6.64 -7.50 -10.68
N ASP A 285 5.43 -7.41 -11.22
CA ASP A 285 5.15 -7.19 -12.64
C ASP A 285 5.65 -5.83 -13.12
N SER A 286 5.51 -4.79 -12.29
CA SER A 286 6.03 -3.47 -12.59
C SER A 286 7.55 -3.50 -12.69
N MET A 287 8.22 -4.16 -11.74
CA MET A 287 9.67 -4.39 -11.82
C MET A 287 10.03 -5.19 -13.08
N LYS A 288 9.30 -6.26 -13.41
CA LYS A 288 9.57 -7.09 -14.59
C LYS A 288 9.41 -6.33 -15.91
N LYS A 289 8.35 -5.54 -16.07
CA LYS A 289 8.11 -4.68 -17.25
C LYS A 289 9.21 -3.64 -17.37
N MET A 290 9.60 -3.02 -16.26
CA MET A 290 10.69 -2.05 -16.22
C MET A 290 12.07 -2.69 -16.43
N ALA A 291 12.21 -3.98 -16.15
CA ALA A 291 13.45 -4.75 -16.19
C ALA A 291 13.85 -5.34 -17.55
N MET A 292 13.08 -5.10 -18.61
CA MET A 292 13.35 -5.60 -19.96
C MET A 292 14.77 -5.17 -20.44
N GLY A 293 15.76 -6.01 -20.16
CA GLY A 293 17.15 -5.90 -20.64
C GLY A 293 18.27 -5.94 -19.59
N THR A 294 18.01 -5.78 -18.28
CA THR A 294 19.11 -5.48 -17.32
C THR A 294 19.12 -6.21 -15.97
N TYR A 295 18.05 -6.91 -15.55
CA TYR A 295 17.99 -7.47 -14.18
C TYR A 295 18.24 -8.98 -14.16
N GLN A 296 19.42 -9.34 -13.66
CA GLN A 296 19.75 -10.71 -13.26
C GLN A 296 19.91 -10.86 -11.74
N GLY A 297 19.64 -9.79 -10.97
CA GLY A 297 19.81 -9.75 -9.52
C GLY A 297 18.55 -10.10 -8.71
N LEU A 298 18.76 -10.37 -7.42
CA LEU A 298 17.69 -10.50 -6.43
C LEU A 298 17.03 -9.14 -6.20
N LEU A 299 15.71 -9.09 -6.13
CA LEU A 299 14.94 -7.91 -5.76
C LEU A 299 14.45 -8.00 -4.32
N ILE A 300 14.36 -6.85 -3.66
CA ILE A 300 13.86 -6.70 -2.29
C ILE A 300 12.68 -5.75 -2.33
N ALA A 301 11.50 -6.24 -1.96
CA ALA A 301 10.31 -5.42 -1.76
C ALA A 301 10.07 -5.19 -0.26
N ASP A 302 9.75 -3.94 0.11
CA ASP A 302 9.49 -3.51 1.47
C ASP A 302 8.01 -3.70 1.83
N LEU A 303 7.70 -4.85 2.42
CA LEU A 303 6.36 -5.18 2.89
C LEU A 303 5.91 -4.26 4.04
N ALA A 304 6.84 -3.76 4.85
CA ALA A 304 6.52 -2.86 5.95
C ALA A 304 6.00 -1.51 5.46
N GLU A 305 6.39 -1.07 4.26
CA GLU A 305 5.83 0.08 3.56
C GLU A 305 4.62 -0.30 2.69
N ILE A 306 4.74 -1.31 1.82
CA ILE A 306 3.72 -1.71 0.84
C ILE A 306 2.39 -2.07 1.53
N LEU A 307 2.45 -2.81 2.64
CA LEU A 307 1.25 -3.30 3.34
C LEU A 307 0.65 -2.27 4.32
N LYS A 308 1.19 -1.05 4.42
CA LYS A 308 0.58 0.02 5.24
C LYS A 308 -0.82 0.35 4.68
N PRO A 309 -1.84 0.62 5.52
CA PRO A 309 -3.21 0.84 5.04
C PRO A 309 -3.34 1.91 3.93
N LYS A 310 -2.69 3.07 4.09
CA LYS A 310 -2.70 4.16 3.09
C LYS A 310 -2.03 3.71 1.78
N MET A 311 -0.88 3.04 1.88
CA MET A 311 -0.11 2.56 0.73
C MET A 311 -0.86 1.47 -0.02
N TYR A 312 -1.28 0.42 0.69
CA TYR A 312 -2.03 -0.70 0.15
C TYR A 312 -3.29 -0.23 -0.58
N SER A 313 -4.09 0.65 0.04
CA SER A 313 -5.29 1.20 -0.59
C SER A 313 -4.98 1.94 -1.90
N LYS A 314 -3.92 2.75 -1.94
CA LYS A 314 -3.51 3.48 -3.15
C LYS A 314 -3.08 2.52 -4.26
N LEU A 315 -2.29 1.51 -3.92
CA LEU A 315 -1.80 0.51 -4.85
C LEU A 315 -2.94 -0.35 -5.41
N THR A 316 -3.89 -0.77 -4.57
CA THR A 316 -5.09 -1.49 -5.02
C THR A 316 -5.98 -0.62 -5.91
N GLN A 317 -6.14 0.66 -5.58
CA GLN A 317 -7.05 1.57 -6.29
C GLN A 317 -6.49 2.02 -7.65
N TYR A 318 -5.20 2.34 -7.72
CA TYR A 318 -4.61 2.99 -8.89
C TYR A 318 -3.60 2.14 -9.65
N GLY A 319 -3.25 0.97 -9.12
CA GLY A 319 -2.39 0.04 -9.82
C GLY A 319 -0.94 0.53 -9.97
N SER A 320 -0.29 0.11 -11.06
CA SER A 320 1.10 0.47 -11.38
C SER A 320 1.32 1.95 -11.71
N ARG A 321 0.26 2.73 -11.89
CA ARG A 321 0.32 4.19 -12.10
C ARG A 321 0.92 4.94 -10.92
N ARG A 322 0.91 4.31 -9.75
CA ARG A 322 1.54 4.81 -8.51
C ARG A 322 3.00 4.46 -8.40
N LEU A 323 3.56 3.71 -9.35
CA LEU A 323 4.93 3.22 -9.28
C LEU A 323 5.78 3.95 -10.31
N LEU A 324 6.88 4.56 -9.84
CA LEU A 324 7.84 5.26 -10.69
C LEU A 324 9.21 4.62 -10.56
N ARG A 325 9.86 4.46 -11.71
CA ARG A 325 11.28 4.13 -11.79
C ARG A 325 12.10 5.41 -11.78
N GLN A 326 13.05 5.52 -10.84
CA GLN A 326 14.02 6.61 -10.92
C GLN A 326 15.04 6.39 -12.04
N SER A 327 15.63 7.48 -12.54
CA SER A 327 16.74 7.47 -13.51
C SER A 327 17.94 6.64 -13.03
N ASN A 328 18.12 6.52 -11.71
CA ASN A 328 18.91 5.46 -11.10
C ASN A 328 18.11 4.16 -11.20
N GLU A 329 18.27 3.45 -12.31
CA GLU A 329 17.46 2.36 -12.83
C GLU A 329 16.87 1.36 -11.81
N ARG A 330 17.43 1.21 -10.62
CA ARG A 330 17.27 0.06 -9.70
C ARG A 330 16.18 0.16 -8.65
N ARG A 331 15.49 1.30 -8.54
CA ARG A 331 14.56 1.60 -7.45
C ARG A 331 13.16 1.89 -7.97
N LEU A 332 12.18 1.34 -7.26
CA LEU A 332 10.76 1.59 -7.43
C LEU A 332 10.22 2.36 -6.22
N ILE A 333 9.52 3.47 -6.49
CA ILE A 333 8.99 4.37 -5.46
C ILE A 333 7.49 4.66 -5.67
N ASP A 334 6.76 4.96 -4.59
CA ASP A 334 5.28 5.18 -4.60
C ASP A 334 4.82 6.62 -4.93
N GLY A 335 5.71 7.61 -5.01
CA GLY A 335 5.30 8.96 -5.44
C GLY A 335 5.91 10.12 -4.66
N PRO A 336 5.13 11.13 -4.22
CA PRO A 336 5.67 12.46 -3.90
C PRO A 336 6.67 12.49 -2.75
N SER A 337 6.51 11.56 -1.81
CA SER A 337 7.44 11.37 -0.69
C SER A 337 8.64 10.47 -1.01
N ASP A 338 8.82 10.05 -2.26
CA ASP A 338 9.86 9.15 -2.77
C ASP A 338 10.07 7.90 -1.89
N GLN A 339 8.98 7.34 -1.36
CA GLN A 339 9.01 6.15 -0.52
C GLN A 339 9.46 4.94 -1.33
N LEU A 340 10.60 4.38 -0.95
CA LEU A 340 11.19 3.20 -1.59
C LEU A 340 10.39 1.94 -1.27
N LEU A 341 9.73 1.40 -2.29
CA LEU A 341 8.92 0.18 -2.19
C LEU A 341 9.68 -1.07 -2.62
N CYS A 342 10.54 -0.96 -3.64
CA CYS A 342 11.30 -2.09 -4.15
C CYS A 342 12.66 -1.63 -4.67
N GLU A 343 13.70 -2.43 -4.45
CA GLU A 343 15.03 -2.19 -5.00
C GLU A 343 15.78 -3.47 -5.38
N GLU A 344 16.80 -3.32 -6.20
CA GLU A 344 17.76 -4.39 -6.50
C GLU A 344 18.74 -4.58 -5.33
N ALA A 345 18.86 -5.82 -4.86
CA ALA A 345 19.81 -6.23 -3.83
C ALA A 345 21.26 -6.00 -4.26
N ARG A 346 22.06 -5.38 -3.38
CA ARG A 346 23.49 -5.13 -3.62
C ARG A 346 24.31 -5.43 -2.38
N PRO A 347 25.59 -5.83 -2.56
CA PRO A 347 26.20 -6.27 -3.82
C PRO A 347 25.66 -7.64 -4.30
N PRO A 348 25.65 -7.92 -5.62
CA PRO A 348 25.02 -9.13 -6.18
C PRO A 348 25.53 -10.45 -5.57
N TYR A 349 26.83 -10.57 -5.32
CA TYR A 349 27.41 -11.80 -4.77
C TYR A 349 26.92 -12.12 -3.35
N LEU A 350 26.65 -11.11 -2.52
CA LEU A 350 26.07 -11.34 -1.20
C LEU A 350 24.61 -11.77 -1.32
N ALA A 351 23.85 -11.19 -2.25
CA ALA A 351 22.48 -11.57 -2.52
C ALA A 351 22.34 -13.06 -2.92
N PHE A 352 23.28 -13.60 -3.70
CA PHE A 352 23.28 -15.03 -4.05
C PHE A 352 23.40 -15.96 -2.82
N ARG A 353 24.13 -15.55 -1.77
CA ARG A 353 24.20 -16.35 -0.52
C ARG A 353 22.85 -16.46 0.19
N LEU A 354 22.04 -15.40 0.10
CA LEU A 354 20.66 -15.45 0.61
C LEU A 354 19.83 -16.43 -0.22
N VAL A 355 19.96 -16.40 -1.55
CA VAL A 355 19.29 -17.35 -2.45
C VAL A 355 19.67 -18.80 -2.11
N ASP A 356 20.95 -19.10 -1.90
CA ASP A 356 21.40 -20.44 -1.49
C ASP A 356 20.81 -20.88 -0.14
N THR A 357 20.75 -19.94 0.81
CA THR A 357 20.16 -20.18 2.14
C THR A 357 18.67 -20.51 2.02
N LEU A 358 17.93 -19.69 1.27
CA LEU A 358 16.49 -19.89 1.03
C LEU A 358 16.21 -21.19 0.26
N THR A 359 17.03 -21.51 -0.74
CA THR A 359 16.90 -22.76 -1.51
C THR A 359 17.11 -23.98 -0.62
N THR A 360 18.12 -23.95 0.25
CA THR A 360 18.38 -25.03 1.21
C THR A 360 17.22 -25.17 2.21
N MET A 361 16.72 -24.07 2.74
CA MET A 361 15.54 -24.07 3.62
C MET A 361 14.31 -24.65 2.91
N GLU A 362 14.09 -24.26 1.65
CA GLU A 362 12.95 -24.73 0.86
C GLU A 362 12.99 -26.25 0.64
N GLN A 363 14.17 -26.82 0.42
CA GLN A 363 14.33 -28.28 0.28
C GLN A 363 13.84 -29.00 1.54
N TYR A 364 14.26 -28.57 2.74
CA TYR A 364 13.78 -29.15 4.00
C TYR A 364 12.28 -28.91 4.23
N PHE A 365 11.76 -27.75 3.83
CA PHE A 365 10.34 -27.49 3.88
C PHE A 365 9.55 -28.45 2.98
N GLN A 366 10.04 -28.72 1.76
CA GLN A 366 9.43 -29.70 0.86
C GLN A 366 9.54 -31.13 1.40
N HIS A 367 10.65 -31.50 2.03
CA HIS A 367 10.78 -32.80 2.70
C HIS A 367 9.74 -32.96 3.82
N TYR A 368 9.53 -31.91 4.63
CA TYR A 368 8.48 -31.87 5.64
C TYR A 368 7.09 -32.07 5.02
N LEU A 369 6.73 -31.27 4.01
CA LEU A 369 5.40 -31.34 3.38
C LEU A 369 5.14 -32.69 2.69
N LYS A 370 6.18 -33.36 2.20
CA LYS A 370 6.09 -34.72 1.61
C LYS A 370 6.12 -35.83 2.66
N GLY A 371 6.24 -35.50 3.95
CA GLY A 371 6.33 -36.48 5.04
C GLY A 371 7.61 -37.33 5.00
N ASN A 372 8.70 -36.79 4.44
CA ASN A 372 9.94 -37.53 4.24
C ASN A 372 10.81 -37.57 5.51
N SER A 373 10.51 -38.53 6.38
CA SER A 373 11.14 -38.74 7.68
C SER A 373 12.63 -39.11 7.62
N GLN A 374 13.16 -39.45 6.44
CA GLN A 374 14.59 -39.70 6.24
C GLN A 374 15.43 -38.41 6.36
N PHE A 375 14.88 -37.27 5.96
CA PHE A 375 15.62 -36.00 5.91
C PHE A 375 15.27 -35.06 7.06
N VAL A 376 14.07 -35.20 7.64
CA VAL A 376 13.58 -34.32 8.69
C VAL A 376 12.89 -35.09 9.81
N THR A 377 13.11 -34.65 11.04
CA THR A 377 12.37 -35.09 12.23
C THR A 377 11.38 -33.99 12.63
N THR A 378 10.22 -34.37 13.14
CA THR A 378 9.15 -33.42 13.48
C THR A 378 8.72 -33.55 14.94
N THR A 379 8.31 -32.42 15.52
CA THR A 379 7.73 -32.34 16.87
C THR A 379 6.54 -31.39 16.85
N ASP A 380 5.36 -31.88 17.21
CA ASP A 380 4.18 -31.02 17.33
C ASP A 380 4.30 -30.16 18.60
N ILE A 381 4.24 -28.84 18.41
CA ILE A 381 4.30 -27.84 19.50
C ILE A 381 3.05 -26.96 19.53
N THR A 382 1.97 -27.36 18.84
CA THR A 382 0.72 -26.59 18.73
C THR A 382 0.16 -26.26 20.11
N ASP A 383 0.09 -27.26 20.99
CA ASP A 383 -0.43 -27.10 22.35
C ASP A 383 0.46 -26.24 23.26
N ILE A 384 1.70 -25.95 22.88
CA ILE A 384 2.54 -24.99 23.62
C ILE A 384 2.08 -23.56 23.36
N LEU A 385 1.56 -23.29 22.15
CA LEU A 385 1.21 -21.95 21.68
C LEU A 385 -0.29 -21.66 21.78
N TYR A 386 -1.14 -22.63 21.44
CA TYR A 386 -2.58 -22.45 21.30
C TYR A 386 -3.36 -23.27 22.32
N GLU A 387 -4.57 -22.80 22.62
CA GLU A 387 -5.55 -23.52 23.42
C GLU A 387 -6.94 -23.38 22.82
N ALA A 388 -7.79 -24.38 23.05
CA ALA A 388 -9.20 -24.29 22.71
C ALA A 388 -9.90 -23.26 23.61
N SER A 389 -10.84 -22.52 23.05
CA SER A 389 -11.70 -21.58 23.76
C SER A 389 -13.13 -21.70 23.29
N VAL A 390 -14.08 -21.52 24.19
CA VAL A 390 -15.50 -21.53 23.85
C VAL A 390 -15.99 -20.08 23.83
N VAL A 391 -16.48 -19.65 22.68
CA VAL A 391 -17.04 -18.30 22.50
C VAL A 391 -18.54 -18.43 22.25
N GLY A 392 -19.34 -17.78 23.10
CA GLY A 392 -20.81 -17.83 23.05
C GLY A 392 -21.43 -18.18 24.40
N LYS A 393 -22.76 -18.08 24.47
CA LYS A 393 -23.57 -18.59 25.59
C LYS A 393 -24.52 -19.66 25.07
N ASP A 394 -24.75 -20.69 25.89
CA ASP A 394 -25.75 -21.75 25.67
C ASP A 394 -25.58 -22.47 24.30
N ASP A 395 -26.66 -22.88 23.66
CA ASP A 395 -26.70 -23.70 22.41
C ASP A 395 -26.05 -23.05 21.16
N LYS A 396 -25.40 -21.88 21.30
CA LYS A 396 -24.61 -21.21 20.25
C LYS A 396 -23.11 -21.17 20.56
N ALA A 397 -22.65 -21.92 21.55
CA ALA A 397 -21.24 -22.04 21.89
C ALA A 397 -20.43 -22.62 20.71
N LYS A 398 -19.48 -21.84 20.17
CA LYS A 398 -18.53 -22.28 19.15
C LYS A 398 -17.16 -22.46 19.78
N THR A 399 -16.55 -23.63 19.56
CA THR A 399 -15.13 -23.85 19.90
C THR A 399 -14.27 -23.11 18.89
N THR A 400 -13.38 -22.25 19.37
CA THR A 400 -12.41 -21.50 18.59
C THR A 400 -11.01 -21.73 19.16
N THR A 401 -10.00 -21.70 18.30
CA THR A 401 -8.60 -21.72 18.74
C THR A 401 -8.16 -20.31 19.12
N LYS A 402 -7.47 -20.14 20.24
CA LYS A 402 -6.85 -18.87 20.62
C LYS A 402 -5.41 -19.07 21.06
N LEU A 403 -4.60 -18.02 20.94
CA LEU A 403 -3.24 -18.01 21.47
C LEU A 403 -3.27 -18.03 23.01
N LYS A 404 -2.43 -18.86 23.62
CA LYS A 404 -2.34 -18.98 25.09
C LYS A 404 -1.95 -17.65 25.73
N SER A 405 -2.50 -17.38 26.90
CA SER A 405 -2.20 -16.17 27.69
C SER A 405 -0.74 -16.09 28.14
N SER A 406 -0.04 -17.23 28.23
CA SER A 406 1.41 -17.29 28.47
C SER A 406 2.21 -16.60 27.37
N ILE A 407 1.71 -16.58 26.12
CA ILE A 407 2.30 -15.87 24.98
C ILE A 407 1.86 -14.40 25.01
N ASN A 408 2.29 -13.70 26.06
CA ASN A 408 2.00 -12.28 26.27
C ASN A 408 2.99 -11.38 25.47
N PRO A 409 2.68 -10.08 25.28
CA PRO A 409 3.54 -9.16 24.51
C PRO A 409 4.98 -8.99 25.03
N GLY A 410 5.26 -9.33 26.28
CA GLY A 410 6.61 -9.24 26.87
C GLY A 410 7.45 -10.50 26.69
N LEU A 411 6.87 -11.60 26.21
CA LEU A 411 7.57 -12.87 26.03
C LEU A 411 8.56 -12.79 24.88
N ARG A 412 9.84 -13.08 25.14
CA ARG A 412 10.90 -13.06 24.13
C ARG A 412 11.30 -14.43 23.62
N THR A 413 11.13 -15.46 24.44
CA THR A 413 11.57 -16.82 24.11
C THR A 413 10.60 -17.88 24.63
N ILE A 414 10.58 -19.03 23.96
CA ILE A 414 9.79 -20.20 24.32
C ILE A 414 10.73 -21.40 24.44
N LYS A 415 10.71 -22.10 25.57
CA LYS A 415 11.45 -23.34 25.73
C LYS A 415 10.60 -24.51 25.27
N VAL A 416 11.15 -25.35 24.41
CA VAL A 416 10.46 -26.52 23.85
C VAL A 416 11.42 -27.70 23.80
N ASP A 417 10.91 -28.91 23.97
CA ASP A 417 11.67 -30.12 23.67
C ASP A 417 11.42 -30.51 22.21
N ALA A 418 12.48 -30.89 21.51
CA ALA A 418 12.48 -31.19 20.09
C ALA A 418 13.02 -32.59 19.83
N ASN A 419 12.30 -33.38 19.05
CA ASN A 419 12.79 -34.63 18.50
C ASN A 419 13.81 -34.36 17.40
N TYR A 420 14.90 -35.13 17.38
CA TYR A 420 15.89 -35.12 16.29
C TYR A 420 16.40 -36.53 16.01
N THR A 421 16.83 -36.79 14.77
CA THR A 421 17.47 -38.06 14.40
C THR A 421 18.95 -38.04 14.79
N LYS A 422 19.38 -39.01 15.60
CA LYS A 422 20.77 -39.21 15.99
C LYS A 422 21.57 -39.88 14.87
N ALA A 423 22.90 -39.94 15.02
CA ALA A 423 23.80 -40.59 14.07
C ALA A 423 23.54 -42.10 13.90
N ASP A 424 22.93 -42.75 14.90
CA ASP A 424 22.51 -44.16 14.87
C ASP A 424 21.08 -44.36 14.34
N GLU A 425 20.50 -43.33 13.72
CA GLU A 425 19.13 -43.27 13.20
C GLU A 425 18.02 -43.35 14.27
N SER A 426 18.37 -43.41 15.56
CA SER A 426 17.39 -43.35 16.65
C SER A 426 16.89 -41.92 16.90
N ILE A 427 15.70 -41.78 17.46
CA ILE A 427 15.15 -40.46 17.83
C ILE A 427 15.68 -40.06 19.21
N GLY A 428 16.36 -38.91 19.26
CA GLY A 428 16.73 -38.20 20.48
C GLY A 428 15.81 -37.03 20.76
N VAL A 429 15.92 -36.48 21.97
CA VAL A 429 15.21 -35.26 22.39
C VAL A 429 16.24 -34.21 22.82
N ILE A 430 16.08 -32.98 22.36
CA ILE A 430 16.92 -31.83 22.72
C ILE A 430 16.05 -30.64 23.15
N GLY A 431 16.44 -29.99 24.24
CA GLY A 431 15.81 -28.74 24.67
C GLY A 431 16.24 -27.57 23.80
N LEU A 432 15.28 -26.91 23.16
CA LEU A 432 15.47 -25.71 22.36
C LEU A 432 14.88 -24.48 23.04
N THR A 433 15.45 -23.32 22.73
CA THR A 433 14.90 -22.01 23.09
C THR A 433 14.61 -21.28 21.80
N LEU A 434 13.33 -21.17 21.46
CA LEU A 434 12.85 -20.47 20.28
C LEU A 434 12.73 -18.99 20.60
N THR A 435 13.31 -18.14 19.77
CA THR A 435 13.22 -16.67 19.90
C THR A 435 12.01 -16.15 19.13
N MET A 436 11.18 -15.35 19.78
CA MET A 436 10.02 -14.69 19.16
C MET A 436 10.46 -13.71 18.08
N ASP A 437 9.72 -13.63 16.98
CA ASP A 437 10.02 -12.75 15.84
C ASP A 437 11.41 -13.07 15.21
N GLN A 438 11.82 -14.34 15.35
CA GLN A 438 13.03 -14.90 14.75
C GLN A 438 12.85 -16.37 14.35
N ASP A 439 12.72 -17.27 15.34
CA ASP A 439 12.55 -18.71 15.12
C ASP A 439 11.07 -19.09 14.96
N VAL A 440 10.20 -18.25 15.51
CA VAL A 440 8.74 -18.32 15.47
C VAL A 440 8.24 -16.90 15.17
N PRO A 441 7.11 -16.72 14.46
CA PRO A 441 6.52 -15.40 14.24
C PRO A 441 6.29 -14.61 15.53
N ASP A 442 6.17 -13.29 15.41
CA ASP A 442 5.80 -12.44 16.53
C ASP A 442 4.40 -12.78 17.09
N ARG A 443 4.13 -12.31 18.30
CA ARG A 443 2.87 -12.58 19.03
C ARG A 443 1.63 -12.13 18.27
N ASN A 444 1.66 -10.98 17.59
CA ASN A 444 0.51 -10.47 16.86
C ASN A 444 0.22 -11.32 15.63
N THR A 445 1.26 -11.78 14.93
CA THR A 445 1.16 -12.72 13.83
C THR A 445 0.55 -14.04 14.30
N LEU A 446 1.08 -14.67 15.36
CA LEU A 446 0.50 -15.89 15.94
C LEU A 446 -0.95 -15.70 16.36
N SER A 447 -1.26 -14.57 17.01
CA SER A 447 -2.63 -14.25 17.41
C SER A 447 -3.58 -14.08 16.22
N ALA A 448 -3.08 -13.59 15.08
CA ALA A 448 -3.86 -13.39 13.86
C ALA A 448 -4.03 -14.67 13.04
N LEU A 449 -3.13 -15.65 13.21
CA LEU A 449 -3.21 -16.97 12.57
C LEU A 449 -4.09 -17.96 13.36
N ALA A 450 -4.49 -17.62 14.59
CA ALA A 450 -5.33 -18.46 15.43
C ALA A 450 -6.66 -18.82 14.72
N ALA A 451 -6.73 -20.05 14.21
CA ALA A 451 -7.91 -20.59 13.55
C ALA A 451 -8.07 -22.08 13.86
N GLU A 452 -9.22 -22.64 13.52
CA GLU A 452 -9.48 -24.08 13.63
C GLU A 452 -8.53 -24.85 12.70
N GLY A 453 -7.93 -25.94 13.20
CA GLY A 453 -6.99 -26.74 12.42
C GLY A 453 -5.59 -26.14 12.24
N ILE A 454 -5.25 -25.05 12.93
CA ILE A 454 -3.85 -24.58 12.98
C ILE A 454 -2.95 -25.67 13.57
N LYS A 455 -1.81 -25.89 12.92
CA LYS A 455 -0.77 -26.80 13.37
C LYS A 455 0.56 -26.06 13.40
N VAL A 456 1.29 -26.20 14.50
CA VAL A 456 2.66 -25.69 14.62
C VAL A 456 3.60 -26.86 14.88
N THR A 457 4.51 -27.09 13.95
CA THR A 457 5.45 -28.19 13.98
C THR A 457 6.86 -27.64 14.00
N LEU A 458 7.66 -28.09 14.95
CA LEU A 458 9.10 -27.89 14.90
C LEU A 458 9.73 -28.98 14.01
N VAL A 459 10.54 -28.57 13.06
CA VAL A 459 11.24 -29.44 12.12
C VAL A 459 12.73 -29.36 12.40
N THR A 460 13.40 -30.50 12.56
CA THR A 460 14.86 -30.58 12.74
C THR A 460 15.52 -31.44 11.68
N TRP A 461 16.75 -31.12 11.32
CA TRP A 461 17.57 -31.93 10.40
C TRP A 461 19.03 -31.90 10.81
N ALA A 462 19.78 -32.92 10.42
CA ALA A 462 21.21 -33.02 10.70
C ALA A 462 22.00 -32.05 9.79
N GLU A 463 22.85 -31.22 10.40
CA GLU A 463 23.89 -30.47 9.69
C GLU A 463 25.19 -31.30 9.61
N SER A 464 25.46 -32.08 10.66
CA SER A 464 26.58 -33.00 10.78
C SER A 464 26.24 -34.13 11.76
N SER A 465 27.18 -35.04 12.01
CA SER A 465 27.02 -36.10 13.02
C SER A 465 26.86 -35.60 14.46
N CYS A 466 27.24 -34.34 14.73
CA CYS A 466 27.20 -33.74 16.08
C CYS A 466 26.40 -32.43 16.14
N ALA A 467 25.73 -32.05 15.06
CA ALA A 467 24.97 -30.81 15.02
C ALA A 467 23.69 -30.94 14.20
N ILE A 468 22.64 -30.29 14.69
CA ILE A 468 21.35 -30.19 14.03
C ILE A 468 21.01 -28.73 13.75
N ARG A 469 20.08 -28.52 12.83
CA ARG A 469 19.36 -27.26 12.66
C ARG A 469 17.87 -27.48 12.90
N PHE A 470 17.16 -26.39 13.11
CA PHE A 470 15.71 -26.42 13.30
C PHE A 470 14.99 -25.24 12.64
N ALA A 471 13.70 -25.41 12.40
CA ALA A 471 12.79 -24.40 11.90
C ALA A 471 11.36 -24.66 12.42
N THR A 472 10.54 -23.62 12.45
CA THR A 472 9.13 -23.73 12.83
C THR A 472 8.26 -23.70 11.58
N VAL A 473 7.40 -24.70 11.42
CA VAL A 473 6.38 -24.75 10.38
C VAL A 473 5.02 -24.45 10.98
N ILE A 474 4.26 -23.55 10.35
CA ILE A 474 2.87 -23.28 10.68
C ILE A 474 2.02 -23.62 9.47
N GLU A 475 1.01 -24.46 9.68
CA GLU A 475 0.00 -24.82 8.68
C GLU A 475 -1.37 -24.39 9.18
N VAL A 476 -2.12 -23.65 8.38
CA VAL A 476 -3.48 -23.23 8.73
C VAL A 476 -4.26 -22.88 7.47
N ASN A 477 -5.54 -23.29 7.41
CA ASN A 477 -6.43 -23.03 6.27
C ASN A 477 -5.89 -23.49 4.90
N GLY A 478 -4.94 -24.42 4.84
CA GLY A 478 -4.30 -24.88 3.59
C GLY A 478 -3.08 -24.05 3.16
N ASP A 479 -2.76 -22.97 3.88
CA ASP A 479 -1.49 -22.26 3.77
C ASP A 479 -0.45 -22.92 4.67
N ALA A 480 0.81 -22.84 4.28
CA ALA A 480 1.93 -23.34 5.07
C ALA A 480 3.11 -22.38 5.00
N ALA A 481 3.82 -22.22 6.11
CA ALA A 481 5.02 -21.39 6.12
C ALA A 481 6.09 -21.90 7.07
N PHE A 482 7.35 -21.73 6.67
CA PHE A 482 8.55 -22.27 7.29
C PHE A 482 9.46 -21.14 7.77
N TRP A 483 9.51 -20.88 9.08
CA TRP A 483 10.31 -19.83 9.72
C TRP A 483 11.60 -20.38 10.32
N ALA A 484 12.70 -19.65 10.14
CA ALA A 484 13.94 -19.94 10.84
C ALA A 484 14.79 -18.68 11.05
N GLY A 485 15.42 -18.57 12.23
CA GLY A 485 16.64 -17.80 12.40
C GLY A 485 17.80 -18.51 11.69
N ALA A 486 17.85 -18.48 10.35
CA ALA A 486 18.72 -19.34 9.53
C ALA A 486 20.23 -19.29 9.90
N TYR A 487 20.68 -18.22 10.56
CA TYR A 487 22.06 -18.06 11.00
C TYR A 487 22.28 -18.29 12.50
N ALA A 488 21.23 -18.58 13.26
CA ALA A 488 21.25 -18.84 14.71
C ALA A 488 20.63 -20.20 15.10
N ASN A 489 20.05 -20.93 14.14
CA ASN A 489 19.33 -22.18 14.38
C ASN A 489 20.20 -23.44 14.51
N LEU A 490 21.53 -23.31 14.53
CA LEU A 490 22.44 -24.45 14.71
C LEU A 490 22.53 -24.83 16.19
N LYS A 491 22.42 -26.13 16.50
CA LYS A 491 22.59 -26.69 17.85
C LYS A 491 23.51 -27.90 17.83
N ILE A 492 24.44 -27.92 18.77
CA ILE A 492 25.33 -29.07 18.99
C ILE A 492 24.55 -30.10 19.80
N VAL A 493 24.53 -31.34 19.32
CA VAL A 493 23.97 -32.49 20.03
C VAL A 493 25.12 -33.29 20.63
N ALA A 494 24.95 -33.78 21.86
CA ALA A 494 25.93 -34.66 22.47
C ALA A 494 26.01 -35.97 21.66
N SER A 495 27.23 -36.37 21.32
CA SER A 495 27.55 -37.63 20.63
C SER A 495 27.21 -38.84 21.47
#